data_AF-A0A1I4C898-F1
#
_entry.id   AF-A0A1I4C898-F1
#
_cell.length_a   1.000
_cell.length_b   1.000
_cell.length_c   1.000
_cell.angle_alpha   90.00
_cell.angle_beta   90.00
_cell.angle_gamma   90.00
#
_symmetry.space_group_name_H-M   'P 1'
#
loop_
_entity.id
_entity.type
_entity.pdbx_description
1 polymer ?
#
loop_
_entity_poly.entity_id
_entity_poly.type
_entity_poly.pdbx_seq_one_letter_code
_entity_poly.pdbx_strand_id
1 'polypeptide(L)'
;MTALAPISLAGENLPGLIDRAATMLASAKTAAEVLEAREAAGLAYDVAKRAARLKNAKAAHDDLVAAAHRAQADALEIEAAAKRRLADEYDAAQERGDVAGHGGGRNFKVGDPNVETQSDGPNRIGGDNAIVTMADLGLRRDQVHDARLIRDAEAADPGIVRRTLDQKLERGEEPTRSAVRRAAEDRLQRSLDRLQRIQESVRRLEEDRPPPLTPEMRARQIAVFGTQEDRAIHERLVEIVERIDEQPSPAEAVRRIPPASRHAVEIAPMRRAAAWLTDFTTLYEQEVHNGTYATE
;
A
#
# COMPACT_ATOMS: atom_id res chain seq x y z
N MET A 1 -61.96 23.03 55.65
CA MET A 1 -60.51 22.84 55.45
C MET A 1 -60.33 22.24 54.06
N THR A 2 -59.94 23.06 53.09
CA THR A 2 -59.70 22.60 51.72
C THR A 2 -58.30 21.98 51.68
N ALA A 3 -58.23 20.67 51.44
CA ALA A 3 -56.96 19.95 51.40
C ALA A 3 -56.15 20.39 50.17
N LEU A 4 -54.94 20.88 50.39
CA LEU A 4 -53.93 21.11 49.36
C LEU A 4 -53.59 19.75 48.73
N ALA A 5 -53.96 19.55 47.46
CA ALA A 5 -53.61 18.34 46.74
C ALA A 5 -52.08 18.23 46.63
N PRO A 6 -51.48 17.07 46.95
CA PRO A 6 -50.04 16.89 46.80
C PRO A 6 -49.67 16.98 45.32
N ILE A 7 -48.77 17.90 44.99
CA ILE A 7 -48.22 18.05 43.64
C ILE A 7 -47.32 16.84 43.39
N SER A 8 -47.85 15.80 42.75
CA SER A 8 -47.06 14.67 42.27
C SER A 8 -46.22 15.12 41.07
N LEU A 9 -44.95 15.40 41.32
CA LEU A 9 -43.97 15.85 40.31
C LEU A 9 -43.31 14.71 39.53
N ALA A 10 -43.64 13.46 39.85
CA ALA A 10 -43.02 12.28 39.25
C ALA A 10 -43.71 11.92 37.93
N GLY A 11 -43.46 12.68 36.85
CA GLY A 11 -43.79 12.24 35.49
C GLY A 11 -44.28 13.30 34.48
N GLU A 12 -44.49 14.56 34.88
CA GLU A 12 -44.93 15.60 33.92
C GLU A 12 -43.74 16.22 33.18
N ASN A 13 -43.69 16.00 31.87
CA ASN A 13 -42.75 16.66 30.96
C ASN A 13 -43.09 18.16 30.86
N LEU A 14 -42.12 19.01 30.50
CA LEU A 14 -42.32 20.47 30.44
C LEU A 14 -43.60 20.91 29.69
N PRO A 15 -43.97 20.32 28.52
CA PRO A 15 -45.24 20.64 27.86
C PRO A 15 -46.47 20.31 28.72
N GLY A 16 -46.46 19.19 29.45
CA GLY A 16 -47.56 18.83 30.36
C GLY A 16 -47.72 19.79 31.53
N LEU A 17 -46.61 20.31 32.08
CA LEU A 17 -46.66 21.37 33.11
C LEU A 17 -47.28 22.67 32.58
N ILE A 18 -46.99 23.02 31.32
CA ILE A 18 -47.56 24.20 30.65
C ILE A 18 -49.05 24.00 30.39
N ASP A 19 -49.44 22.86 29.82
CA ASP A 19 -50.85 22.54 29.53
C ASP A 19 -51.70 22.48 30.80
N ARG A 20 -51.13 21.95 31.89
CA ARG A 20 -51.75 21.93 33.21
C ARG A 20 -51.97 23.34 33.75
N ALA A 21 -50.94 24.19 33.75
CA ALA A 21 -51.06 25.56 34.23
C ALA A 21 -52.08 26.36 33.39
N ALA A 22 -52.09 26.16 32.07
CA ALA A 22 -53.07 26.75 31.16
C ALA A 22 -54.50 26.29 31.43
N THR A 23 -54.68 24.99 31.67
CA THR A 23 -55.99 24.39 32.01
C THR A 23 -56.50 24.88 33.36
N MET A 24 -55.63 24.92 34.38
CA MET A 24 -55.96 25.46 35.71
C MET A 24 -56.44 26.91 35.59
N LEU A 25 -55.72 27.75 34.86
CA LEU A 25 -56.10 29.15 34.63
C LEU A 25 -57.44 29.26 33.88
N ALA A 26 -57.64 28.48 32.82
CA ALA A 26 -58.86 28.51 32.02
C ALA A 26 -60.10 28.05 32.82
N SER A 27 -59.92 27.16 33.79
CA SER A 27 -60.98 26.62 34.64
C SER A 27 -61.24 27.40 35.95
N ALA A 28 -60.37 28.35 36.29
CA ALA A 28 -60.41 29.07 37.56
C ALA A 28 -61.67 29.96 37.68
N LYS A 29 -62.42 29.79 38.77
CA LYS A 29 -63.63 30.55 39.11
C LYS A 29 -63.43 31.50 40.27
N THR A 30 -62.32 31.35 41.01
CA THR A 30 -62.01 32.13 42.20
C THR A 30 -60.62 32.74 42.14
N ALA A 31 -60.39 33.81 42.90
CA ALA A 31 -59.08 34.44 43.01
C ALA A 31 -58.00 33.48 43.56
N ALA A 32 -58.39 32.53 44.42
CA ALA A 32 -57.48 31.53 44.96
C ALA A 32 -56.98 30.56 43.87
N GLU A 33 -57.88 30.06 43.01
CA GLU A 33 -57.53 29.18 41.89
C GLU A 33 -56.66 29.90 40.84
N VAL A 34 -56.86 31.20 40.64
CA VAL A 34 -55.98 32.02 39.78
C VAL A 34 -54.56 32.11 40.36
N LEU A 35 -54.43 32.27 41.68
CA LEU A 35 -53.12 32.27 42.34
C LEU A 35 -52.43 30.90 42.22
N GLU A 36 -53.18 29.81 42.36
CA GLU A 36 -52.65 28.45 42.20
C GLU A 36 -52.18 28.19 40.75
N ALA A 37 -52.95 28.61 39.75
CA ALA A 37 -52.56 28.53 38.34
C ALA A 37 -51.29 29.35 38.04
N ARG A 38 -51.13 30.52 38.68
CA ARG A 38 -49.92 31.35 38.57
C ARG A 38 -48.71 30.65 39.18
N GLU A 39 -48.86 30.00 40.34
CA GLU A 39 -47.77 29.21 40.95
C GLU A 39 -47.36 28.03 40.06
N ALA A 40 -48.33 27.31 39.49
CA ALA A 40 -48.08 26.23 38.53
C ALA A 40 -47.33 26.73 37.27
N ALA A 41 -47.73 27.88 36.73
CA ALA A 41 -47.02 28.51 35.60
C ALA A 41 -45.59 28.95 35.97
N GLY A 42 -45.39 29.48 37.18
CA GLY A 42 -44.08 29.85 37.70
C GLY A 42 -43.13 28.64 37.80
N LEU A 43 -43.64 27.52 38.30
CA LEU A 43 -42.89 26.25 38.32
C LEU A 43 -42.48 25.81 36.90
N ALA A 44 -43.41 25.83 35.94
CA ALA A 44 -43.13 25.45 34.56
C ALA A 44 -42.02 26.33 33.95
N TYR A 45 -42.07 27.65 34.20
CA TYR A 45 -41.03 28.58 33.77
C TYR A 45 -39.65 28.27 34.38
N ASP A 46 -39.58 28.00 35.68
CA ASP A 46 -38.32 27.68 36.35
C ASP A 46 -37.72 26.36 35.85
N VAL A 47 -38.56 25.34 35.62
CA VAL A 47 -38.15 24.08 35.00
C VAL A 47 -37.62 24.32 33.59
N ALA A 48 -38.32 25.10 32.75
CA ALA A 48 -37.87 25.45 31.41
C ALA A 48 -36.53 26.17 31.42
N LYS A 49 -36.36 27.16 32.30
CA LYS A 49 -35.13 27.94 32.46
C LYS A 49 -33.95 27.07 32.88
N ARG A 50 -34.16 26.13 33.81
CA ARG A 50 -33.12 25.17 34.22
C ARG A 50 -32.76 24.22 33.08
N ALA A 51 -33.75 23.69 32.36
CA ALA A 51 -33.52 22.82 31.21
C ALA A 51 -32.71 23.52 30.10
N ALA A 52 -33.04 24.78 29.79
CA ALA A 52 -32.29 25.57 28.81
C ALA A 52 -30.83 25.81 29.23
N ARG A 53 -30.59 26.13 30.50
CA ARG A 53 -29.22 26.30 31.04
C ARG A 53 -28.42 25.00 30.97
N LEU A 54 -29.04 23.88 31.33
CA LEU A 54 -28.40 22.56 31.24
C LEU A 54 -28.06 22.20 29.80
N LYS A 55 -28.99 22.43 28.86
CA LYS A 55 -28.75 22.22 27.42
C LYS A 55 -27.56 23.05 26.93
N ASN A 56 -27.51 24.33 27.27
CA ASN A 56 -26.42 25.21 26.87
C ASN A 56 -25.08 24.79 27.49
N ALA A 57 -25.08 24.40 28.77
CA ALA A 57 -23.88 23.89 29.44
C ALA A 57 -23.37 22.60 28.79
N LYS A 58 -24.27 21.67 28.43
CA LYS A 58 -23.91 20.45 27.72
C LYS A 58 -23.34 20.75 26.33
N ALA A 59 -24.00 21.62 25.55
CA ALA A 59 -23.52 22.01 24.23
C ALA A 59 -22.11 22.63 24.30
N ALA A 60 -21.90 23.57 25.24
CA ALA A 60 -20.58 24.16 25.45
C ALA A 60 -19.52 23.13 25.87
N HIS A 61 -19.89 22.14 26.70
CA HIS A 61 -18.99 21.05 27.06
C HIS A 61 -18.64 20.18 25.85
N ASP A 62 -19.64 19.75 25.08
CA ASP A 62 -19.46 18.92 23.88
C ASP A 62 -18.58 19.66 22.83
N ASP A 63 -18.76 20.97 22.66
CA ASP A 63 -17.94 21.80 21.77
C ASP A 63 -16.48 21.87 22.21
N LEU A 64 -16.23 22.02 23.52
CA LEU A 64 -14.88 22.03 24.11
C LEU A 64 -14.19 20.67 23.94
N VAL A 65 -14.91 19.57 24.17
CA VAL A 65 -14.39 18.22 23.98
C VAL A 65 -14.03 18.00 22.51
N ALA A 66 -14.91 18.37 21.58
CA ALA A 66 -14.64 18.24 20.15
C ALA A 66 -13.45 19.10 19.71
N ALA A 67 -13.27 20.30 20.27
CA ALA A 67 -12.11 21.14 20.00
C ALA A 67 -10.80 20.52 20.54
N ALA A 68 -10.84 19.94 21.74
CA ALA A 68 -9.69 19.24 22.32
C ALA A 68 -9.31 18.02 21.47
N HIS A 69 -10.28 17.21 21.06
CA HIS A 69 -10.03 16.06 20.19
C HIS A 69 -9.41 16.49 18.85
N ARG A 70 -9.90 17.57 18.21
CA ARG A 70 -9.30 18.11 16.98
C ARG A 70 -7.84 18.52 17.19
N ALA A 71 -7.55 19.25 18.27
CA ALA A 71 -6.19 19.65 18.59
C ALA A 71 -5.26 18.46 18.89
N GLN A 72 -5.77 17.42 19.58
CA GLN A 72 -5.04 16.17 19.80
C GLN A 72 -4.75 15.46 18.47
N ALA A 73 -5.71 15.40 17.54
CA ALA A 73 -5.50 14.80 16.23
C ALA A 73 -4.41 15.54 15.44
N ASP A 74 -4.46 16.87 15.38
CA ASP A 74 -3.45 17.68 14.69
C ASP A 74 -2.05 17.47 15.30
N ALA A 75 -1.96 17.40 16.63
CA ALA A 75 -0.71 17.11 17.33
C ALA A 75 -0.16 15.71 16.99
N LEU A 76 -1.04 14.70 16.92
CA LEU A 76 -0.66 13.33 16.56
C LEU A 76 -0.24 13.21 15.09
N GLU A 77 -0.84 13.99 14.19
CA GLU A 77 -0.42 14.05 12.79
C GLU A 77 1.00 14.64 12.66
N ILE A 78 1.30 15.73 13.39
CA ILE A 78 2.66 16.29 13.46
C ILE A 78 3.63 15.28 14.08
N GLU A 79 3.24 14.61 15.16
CA GLU A 79 4.08 13.58 15.80
C GLU A 79 4.38 12.43 14.82
N ALA A 80 3.38 11.95 14.07
CA ALA A 80 3.56 10.93 13.05
C ALA A 80 4.49 11.40 11.93
N ALA A 81 4.34 12.63 11.44
CA ALA A 81 5.24 13.21 10.44
C ALA A 81 6.69 13.31 10.96
N ALA A 82 6.88 13.70 12.22
CA ALA A 82 8.20 13.74 12.86
C ALA A 82 8.81 12.34 12.99
N LYS A 83 8.02 11.34 13.39
CA LYS A 83 8.45 9.93 13.42
C LYS A 83 8.89 9.42 12.06
N ARG A 84 8.16 9.76 11.00
CA ARG A 84 8.56 9.39 9.63
C ARG A 84 9.93 9.94 9.26
N ARG A 85 10.14 11.24 9.47
CA ARG A 85 11.44 11.89 9.23
C ARG A 85 12.55 11.30 10.10
N LEU A 86 12.25 10.98 11.37
CA LEU A 86 13.21 10.31 12.25
C LEU A 86 13.63 8.96 11.69
N ALA A 87 12.70 8.15 11.19
CA ALA A 87 13.02 6.86 10.59
C ALA A 87 13.88 7.01 9.33
N ASP A 88 13.53 7.96 8.46
CA ASP A 88 14.29 8.24 7.24
C ASP A 88 15.73 8.68 7.54
N GLU A 89 15.91 9.65 8.43
CA GLU A 89 17.24 10.15 8.79
C GLU A 89 18.06 9.08 9.54
N TYR A 90 17.41 8.33 10.43
CA TYR A 90 18.09 7.28 11.18
C TYR A 90 18.57 6.16 10.26
N ASP A 91 17.74 5.72 9.30
CA ASP A 91 18.13 4.70 8.33
C ASP A 91 19.23 5.22 7.39
N ALA A 92 19.14 6.48 6.93
CA ALA A 92 20.19 7.11 6.13
C ALA A 92 21.52 7.23 6.91
N ALA A 93 21.48 7.54 8.21
CA ALA A 93 22.66 7.57 9.07
C ALA A 93 23.25 6.16 9.29
N GLN A 94 22.41 5.12 9.32
CA GLN A 94 22.89 3.73 9.33
C GLN A 94 23.57 3.35 8.02
N GLU A 95 23.01 3.76 6.87
CA GLU A 95 23.61 3.51 5.54
C GLU A 95 24.95 4.21 5.36
N ARG A 96 25.10 5.43 5.88
CA ARG A 96 26.38 6.17 5.91
C ARG A 96 27.42 5.56 6.85
N GLY A 97 26.98 4.72 7.79
CA GLY A 97 27.84 4.14 8.84
C GLY A 97 28.07 5.06 10.04
N ASP A 98 27.36 6.19 10.11
CA ASP A 98 27.42 7.13 11.24
C ASP A 98 26.80 6.50 12.50
N VAL A 99 25.80 5.64 12.31
CA VAL A 99 25.07 4.95 13.39
C VAL A 99 25.22 3.44 13.27
N ALA A 100 25.27 2.76 14.41
CA ALA A 100 25.40 1.31 14.46
C ALA A 100 24.29 0.59 13.65
N GLY A 101 24.71 -0.25 12.70
CA GLY A 101 23.83 -1.06 11.85
C GLY A 101 23.16 -2.25 12.56
N HIS A 102 22.30 -2.96 11.83
CA HIS A 102 21.59 -4.14 12.34
C HIS A 102 22.57 -5.24 12.78
N GLY A 103 22.50 -5.62 14.06
CA GLY A 103 23.33 -6.68 14.65
C GLY A 103 24.32 -6.21 15.71
N GLY A 104 24.58 -4.90 15.80
CA GLY A 104 25.38 -4.28 16.86
C GLY A 104 26.70 -4.98 17.12
N GLY A 105 27.71 -4.79 16.26
CA GLY A 105 29.10 -5.20 16.54
C GLY A 105 29.34 -6.69 16.87
N ARG A 106 28.34 -7.57 16.70
CA ARG A 106 28.55 -9.01 16.81
C ARG A 106 29.23 -9.48 15.55
N ASN A 107 30.56 -9.41 15.57
CA ASN A 107 31.45 -10.10 14.67
C ASN A 107 31.12 -11.61 14.71
N PHE A 108 30.16 -12.07 13.90
CA PHE A 108 30.16 -13.45 13.42
C PHE A 108 31.26 -13.55 12.35
N LYS A 109 32.52 -13.29 12.73
CA LYS A 109 33.63 -13.87 12.01
C LYS A 109 33.66 -15.33 12.45
N VAL A 110 33.21 -16.22 11.56
CA VAL A 110 33.60 -17.62 11.62
C VAL A 110 35.13 -17.61 11.62
N GLY A 111 35.72 -17.86 12.79
CA GLY A 111 37.15 -17.75 12.99
C GLY A 111 37.87 -18.81 12.17
N ASP A 112 38.70 -18.36 11.24
CA ASP A 112 39.88 -19.12 10.82
C ASP A 112 40.66 -19.52 12.10
N PRO A 113 41.19 -20.76 12.24
CA PRO A 113 41.74 -21.25 13.50
C PRO A 113 42.99 -20.51 14.02
N ASN A 114 43.49 -19.51 13.29
CA ASN A 114 44.75 -18.82 13.57
C ASN A 114 44.61 -17.37 14.03
N VAL A 115 43.43 -16.95 14.50
CA VAL A 115 43.29 -15.64 15.16
C VAL A 115 42.93 -15.87 16.63
N GLU A 116 43.92 -15.69 17.50
CA GLU A 116 43.73 -15.69 18.96
C GLU A 116 42.66 -14.66 19.34
N THR A 117 41.47 -15.15 19.67
CA THR A 117 40.45 -14.38 20.35
C THR A 117 40.85 -14.20 21.81
N GLN A 118 41.50 -13.08 22.12
CA GLN A 118 41.53 -12.56 23.49
C GLN A 118 40.17 -11.96 23.81
N SER A 119 39.36 -12.76 24.47
CA SER A 119 38.18 -12.32 25.21
C SER A 119 38.64 -11.79 26.57
N ASP A 120 38.67 -10.48 26.71
CA ASP A 120 38.47 -9.77 27.99
C ASP A 120 38.10 -8.33 27.65
N GLY A 121 36.89 -7.89 28.02
CA GLY A 121 36.52 -6.49 27.91
C GLY A 121 37.41 -5.61 28.81
N PRO A 122 37.38 -4.26 28.71
CA PRO A 122 36.54 -3.42 27.88
C PRO A 122 37.36 -2.56 26.90
N ASN A 123 36.65 -1.68 26.19
CA ASN A 123 37.16 -0.50 25.48
C ASN A 123 37.38 -0.66 23.96
N ARG A 124 36.41 -0.11 23.22
CA ARG A 124 36.64 0.42 21.88
C ARG A 124 37.63 1.58 22.02
N ILE A 125 38.93 1.32 21.85
CA ILE A 125 39.89 2.37 21.55
C ILE A 125 40.56 2.02 20.23
N GLY A 126 40.49 2.94 19.27
CA GLY A 126 41.46 3.00 18.18
C GLY A 126 40.84 3.15 16.79
N GLY A 127 40.43 4.37 16.46
CA GLY A 127 40.08 4.79 15.10
C GLY A 127 39.10 5.95 15.18
N ASP A 128 39.35 7.04 14.45
CA ASP A 128 38.59 8.30 14.49
C ASP A 128 37.09 8.20 14.09
N ASN A 129 36.53 7.00 13.98
CA ASN A 129 35.13 6.71 13.69
C ASN A 129 34.50 5.86 14.82
N ALA A 130 34.32 6.45 16.01
CA ALA A 130 33.46 5.84 17.02
C ALA A 130 32.01 5.84 16.51
N ILE A 131 31.52 4.67 16.07
CA ILE A 131 30.15 4.53 15.57
C ILE A 131 29.15 4.91 16.68
N VAL A 132 28.33 5.91 16.42
CA VAL A 132 27.34 6.43 17.37
C VAL A 132 26.25 5.38 17.57
N THR A 133 25.87 5.12 18.82
CA THR A 133 24.80 4.18 19.14
C THR A 133 23.46 4.91 19.38
N MET A 134 22.35 4.15 19.32
CA MET A 134 21.01 4.67 19.64
C MET A 134 20.95 5.39 21.00
N ALA A 135 21.65 4.84 22.00
CA ALA A 135 21.68 5.39 23.36
C ALA A 135 22.42 6.74 23.40
N ASP A 136 23.47 6.91 22.61
CA ASP A 136 24.24 8.15 22.49
C ASP A 136 23.39 9.28 21.88
N LEU A 137 22.41 8.91 21.03
CA LEU A 137 21.41 9.83 20.46
C LEU A 137 20.20 10.08 21.37
N GLY A 138 20.17 9.49 22.58
CA GLY A 138 19.03 9.56 23.49
C GLY A 138 17.77 8.84 22.97
N LEU A 139 17.91 7.95 21.99
CA LEU A 139 16.82 7.23 21.36
C LEU A 139 16.71 5.81 21.90
N ARG A 140 15.46 5.40 22.19
CA ARG A 140 15.15 4.01 22.53
C ARG A 140 14.83 3.22 21.27
N ARG A 141 15.16 1.92 21.29
CA ARG A 141 14.95 0.99 20.17
C ARG A 141 13.49 0.93 19.72
N ASP A 142 12.55 0.94 20.64
CA ASP A 142 11.12 0.93 20.35
C ASP A 142 10.64 2.23 19.71
N GLN A 143 11.27 3.38 20.00
CA GLN A 143 10.94 4.65 19.33
C GLN A 143 11.34 4.61 17.86
N VAL A 144 12.53 4.07 17.55
CA VAL A 144 12.97 3.87 16.17
C VAL A 144 12.08 2.84 15.46
N HIS A 145 11.69 1.77 16.16
CA HIS A 145 10.78 0.77 15.61
C HIS A 145 9.39 1.34 15.32
N ASP A 146 8.79 2.06 16.27
CA ASP A 146 7.49 2.73 16.11
C ASP A 146 7.55 3.75 14.97
N ALA A 147 8.66 4.49 14.87
CA ALA A 147 8.89 5.44 13.78
C ALA A 147 8.92 4.77 12.41
N ARG A 148 9.68 3.67 12.27
CA ARG A 148 9.73 2.86 11.03
C ARG A 148 8.37 2.27 10.69
N LEU A 149 7.66 1.73 11.68
CA LEU A 149 6.33 1.18 11.50
C LEU A 149 5.34 2.21 10.91
N ILE A 150 5.30 3.43 11.48
CA ILE A 150 4.43 4.50 10.96
C ILE A 150 4.87 4.93 9.56
N ARG A 151 6.18 5.06 9.31
CA ARG A 151 6.70 5.40 7.98
C ARG A 151 6.33 4.37 6.93
N ASP A 152 6.59 3.10 7.20
CA ASP A 152 6.40 2.03 6.23
C ASP A 152 4.90 1.83 5.95
N ALA A 153 4.05 1.96 6.97
CA ALA A 153 2.61 1.97 6.78
C ALA A 153 2.16 3.13 5.88
N GLU A 154 2.71 4.33 6.08
CA GLU A 154 2.31 5.53 5.33
C GLU A 154 2.89 5.57 3.91
N ALA A 155 4.05 4.94 3.68
CA ALA A 155 4.57 4.68 2.34
C ALA A 155 3.71 3.65 1.59
N ALA A 156 3.21 2.64 2.30
CA ALA A 156 2.44 1.54 1.72
C ALA A 156 0.93 1.83 1.56
N ASP A 157 0.39 2.81 2.28
CA ASP A 157 -0.99 3.28 2.17
C ASP A 157 -1.09 4.77 2.55
N PRO A 158 -0.77 5.70 1.62
CA PRO A 158 -0.70 7.12 1.91
C PRO A 158 -1.97 7.71 2.52
N GLY A 159 -1.81 8.44 3.62
CA GLY A 159 -2.89 9.08 4.39
C GLY A 159 -3.51 8.18 5.45
N ILE A 160 -2.93 7.03 5.79
CA ILE A 160 -3.45 6.11 6.81
C ILE A 160 -3.55 6.79 8.18
N VAL A 161 -2.58 7.65 8.53
CA VAL A 161 -2.58 8.36 9.82
C VAL A 161 -3.75 9.35 9.85
N ARG A 162 -3.83 10.22 8.85
CA ARG A 162 -4.89 11.25 8.75
C ARG A 162 -6.28 10.60 8.76
N ARG A 163 -6.51 9.58 7.92
CA ARG A 163 -7.78 8.86 7.88
C ARG A 163 -8.13 8.19 9.21
N THR A 164 -7.15 7.62 9.91
CA THR A 164 -7.39 6.98 11.21
C THR A 164 -7.84 8.00 12.26
N LEU A 165 -7.20 9.17 12.27
CA LEU A 165 -7.55 10.26 13.18
C LEU A 165 -8.92 10.87 12.84
N ASP A 166 -9.19 11.13 11.56
CA ASP A 166 -10.49 11.66 11.11
C ASP A 166 -11.63 10.69 11.47
N GLN A 167 -11.45 9.37 11.31
CA GLN A 167 -12.43 8.37 11.75
C GLN A 167 -12.70 8.39 13.25
N LYS A 168 -11.70 8.74 14.08
CA LYS A 168 -11.89 8.90 15.53
C LYS A 168 -12.71 10.15 15.83
N LEU A 169 -12.39 11.26 15.17
CA LEU A 169 -13.13 12.51 15.30
C LEU A 169 -14.59 12.37 14.86
N GLU A 170 -14.85 11.70 13.74
CA GLU A 170 -16.22 11.44 13.23
C GLU A 170 -17.07 10.64 14.22
N ARG A 171 -16.45 9.73 14.99
CA ARG A 171 -17.13 8.94 16.03
C ARG A 171 -17.25 9.68 17.37
N GLY A 172 -16.68 10.88 17.49
CA GLY A 172 -16.55 11.58 18.77
C GLY A 172 -15.62 10.88 19.76
N GLU A 173 -14.80 9.94 19.29
CA GLU A 173 -13.82 9.22 20.10
C GLU A 173 -12.52 10.01 20.23
N GLU A 174 -11.83 9.87 21.35
CA GLU A 174 -10.53 10.48 21.55
C GLU A 174 -9.49 9.91 20.55
N PRO A 175 -8.78 10.75 19.78
CA PRO A 175 -7.68 10.30 18.95
C PRO A 175 -6.48 9.94 19.82
N THR A 176 -5.89 8.77 19.58
CA THR A 176 -4.81 8.23 20.43
C THR A 176 -3.65 7.68 19.61
N ARG A 177 -2.45 7.73 20.20
CA ARG A 177 -1.22 7.11 19.63
C ARG A 177 -1.42 5.62 19.32
N SER A 178 -2.12 4.92 20.21
CA SER A 178 -2.38 3.48 20.06
C SER A 178 -3.30 3.18 18.87
N ALA A 179 -4.27 4.05 18.56
CA ALA A 179 -5.11 3.90 17.38
C ALA A 179 -4.29 4.03 16.10
N VAL A 180 -3.42 5.05 16.00
CA VAL A 180 -2.53 5.26 14.86
C VAL A 180 -1.56 4.08 14.69
N ARG A 181 -0.95 3.65 15.79
CA ARG A 181 -0.04 2.49 15.79
C ARG A 181 -0.75 1.21 15.34
N ARG A 182 -1.94 0.92 15.87
CA ARG A 182 -2.72 -0.26 15.49
C ARG A 182 -3.07 -0.24 14.01
N ALA A 183 -3.47 0.91 13.47
CA ALA A 183 -3.75 1.04 12.03
C ALA A 183 -2.52 0.72 11.17
N ALA A 184 -1.33 1.14 11.61
CA ALA A 184 -0.07 0.79 10.95
C ALA A 184 0.27 -0.71 11.06
N GLU A 185 0.10 -1.31 12.24
CA GLU A 185 0.29 -2.76 12.46
C GLU A 185 -0.68 -3.59 11.60
N ASP A 186 -1.97 -3.22 11.56
CA ASP A 186 -2.99 -3.87 10.74
C ASP A 186 -2.68 -3.75 9.24
N ARG A 187 -2.06 -2.63 8.81
CA ARG A 187 -1.60 -2.46 7.43
C ARG A 187 -0.44 -3.39 7.12
N LEU A 188 0.52 -3.53 8.02
CA LEU A 188 1.65 -4.45 7.89
C LEU A 188 1.17 -5.90 7.84
N GLN A 189 0.28 -6.29 8.76
CA GLN A 189 -0.25 -7.65 8.81
C GLN A 189 -0.96 -8.02 7.50
N ARG A 190 -1.79 -7.12 6.95
CA ARG A 190 -2.44 -7.33 5.65
C ARG A 190 -1.45 -7.52 4.49
N SER A 191 -0.30 -6.84 4.52
CA SER A 191 0.77 -7.09 3.55
C SER A 191 1.36 -8.49 3.71
N LEU A 192 1.65 -8.91 4.95
CA LEU A 192 2.21 -10.24 5.24
C LEU A 192 1.25 -11.35 4.80
N ASP A 193 -0.03 -11.24 5.13
CA ASP A 193 -1.05 -12.21 4.73
C ASP A 193 -1.19 -12.30 3.21
N ARG A 194 -1.03 -11.17 2.50
CA ARG A 194 -1.01 -11.16 1.03
C ARG A 194 0.22 -11.90 0.49
N LEU A 195 1.40 -11.64 1.05
CA LEU A 195 2.64 -12.31 0.63
C LEU A 195 2.57 -13.81 0.86
N GLN A 196 2.06 -14.25 2.01
CA GLN A 196 1.87 -15.68 2.31
C GLN A 196 0.93 -16.34 1.30
N ARG A 197 -0.18 -15.69 0.93
CA ARG A 197 -1.08 -16.20 -0.11
C ARG A 197 -0.41 -16.29 -1.48
N ILE A 198 0.44 -15.32 -1.82
CA ILE A 198 1.20 -15.36 -3.08
C ILE A 198 2.20 -16.51 -3.05
N GLN A 199 2.95 -16.68 -1.96
CA GLN A 199 3.90 -17.78 -1.81
C GLN A 199 3.22 -19.15 -1.91
N GLU A 200 2.08 -19.32 -1.24
CA GLU A 200 1.27 -20.54 -1.34
C GLU A 200 0.76 -20.77 -2.77
N SER A 201 0.36 -19.70 -3.47
CA SER A 201 -0.06 -19.80 -4.88
C SER A 201 1.10 -20.23 -5.79
N VAL A 202 2.28 -19.65 -5.61
CA VAL A 202 3.50 -20.03 -6.35
C VAL A 202 3.83 -21.49 -6.08
N ARG A 203 3.80 -21.92 -4.82
CA ARG A 203 4.06 -23.30 -4.43
C ARG A 203 3.11 -24.28 -5.12
N ARG A 204 1.81 -23.99 -5.17
CA ARG A 204 0.83 -24.83 -5.89
C ARG A 204 1.11 -24.90 -7.39
N LEU A 205 1.46 -23.78 -8.01
CA LEU A 205 1.85 -23.74 -9.42
C LEU A 205 3.14 -24.54 -9.69
N GLU A 206 4.04 -24.61 -8.72
CA GLU A 206 5.23 -25.46 -8.79
C GLU A 206 4.91 -26.94 -8.61
N GLU A 207 3.97 -27.29 -7.71
CA GLU A 207 3.47 -28.65 -7.51
C GLU A 207 2.71 -29.18 -8.75
N ASP A 208 1.92 -28.32 -9.40
CA ASP A 208 1.16 -28.63 -10.63
C ASP A 208 2.00 -28.48 -11.91
N ARG A 209 3.29 -28.11 -11.80
CA ARG A 209 4.16 -27.97 -12.96
C ARG A 209 4.34 -29.33 -13.61
N PRO A 210 4.02 -29.49 -14.92
CA PRO A 210 4.26 -30.76 -15.60
C PRO A 210 5.75 -31.11 -15.51
N PRO A 211 6.08 -32.41 -15.38
CA PRO A 211 7.47 -32.84 -15.30
C PRO A 211 8.22 -32.31 -16.52
N PRO A 212 9.48 -31.87 -16.36
CA PRO A 212 10.29 -31.44 -17.50
C PRO A 212 10.32 -32.58 -18.52
N LEU A 213 10.20 -32.22 -19.80
CA LEU A 213 10.22 -33.20 -20.89
C LEU A 213 11.43 -34.11 -20.75
N THR A 214 11.19 -35.42 -20.81
CA THR A 214 12.28 -36.40 -20.84
C THR A 214 13.16 -36.13 -22.07
N PRO A 215 14.44 -36.53 -22.05
CA PRO A 215 15.31 -36.38 -23.21
C PRO A 215 14.72 -36.96 -24.49
N GLU A 216 14.00 -38.09 -24.40
CA GLU A 216 13.30 -38.71 -25.52
C GLU A 216 12.12 -37.89 -26.03
N MET A 217 11.28 -37.35 -25.13
CA MET A 217 10.17 -36.48 -25.52
C MET A 217 10.66 -35.18 -26.14
N ARG A 218 11.77 -34.63 -25.62
CA ARG A 218 12.44 -33.46 -26.18
C ARG A 218 13.01 -33.76 -27.57
N ALA A 219 13.64 -34.92 -27.75
CA ALA A 219 14.14 -35.36 -29.05
C ALA A 219 13.01 -35.54 -30.07
N ARG A 220 11.88 -36.14 -29.66
CA ARG A 220 10.67 -36.21 -30.50
C ARG A 220 10.10 -34.84 -30.85
N GLN A 221 10.07 -33.93 -29.89
CA GLN A 221 9.60 -32.56 -30.13
C GLN A 221 10.51 -31.82 -31.11
N ILE A 222 11.83 -31.94 -30.96
CA ILE A 222 12.81 -31.37 -31.90
C ILE A 222 12.68 -32.01 -33.28
N ALA A 223 12.45 -33.33 -33.35
CA ALA A 223 12.26 -34.01 -34.63
C ALA A 223 10.98 -33.55 -35.37
N VAL A 224 9.91 -33.22 -34.64
CA VAL A 224 8.63 -32.80 -35.24
C VAL A 224 8.59 -31.30 -35.53
N PHE A 225 9.07 -30.47 -34.61
CA PHE A 225 8.91 -29.02 -34.66
C PHE A 225 10.21 -28.27 -34.96
N GLY A 226 11.34 -28.97 -35.09
CA GLY A 226 12.66 -28.38 -35.16
C GLY A 226 13.10 -27.76 -33.83
N THR A 227 14.34 -27.33 -33.80
CA THR A 227 14.87 -26.46 -32.75
C THR A 227 14.29 -25.04 -32.88
N GLN A 228 14.61 -24.18 -31.91
CA GLN A 228 14.31 -22.74 -32.05
C GLN A 228 15.06 -22.12 -33.24
N GLU A 229 16.28 -22.59 -33.51
CA GLU A 229 17.09 -22.11 -34.62
C GLU A 229 16.51 -22.53 -35.97
N ASP A 230 16.04 -23.78 -36.09
CA ASP A 230 15.40 -24.28 -37.32
C ASP A 230 14.15 -23.47 -37.68
N ARG A 231 13.31 -23.17 -36.68
CA ARG A 231 12.13 -22.33 -36.85
C ARG A 231 12.50 -20.89 -37.21
N ALA A 232 13.55 -20.34 -36.61
CA ALA A 232 14.05 -19.02 -36.95
C ALA A 232 14.59 -18.96 -38.39
N ILE A 233 15.22 -20.03 -38.88
CA ILE A 233 15.65 -20.13 -40.29
C ILE A 233 14.42 -20.09 -41.21
N HIS A 234 13.39 -20.87 -40.91
CA HIS A 234 12.14 -20.86 -41.67
C HIS A 234 11.47 -19.48 -41.70
N GLU A 235 11.35 -18.82 -40.55
CA GLU A 235 10.76 -17.47 -40.46
C GLU A 235 11.55 -16.43 -41.27
N ARG A 236 12.89 -16.49 -41.25
CA ARG A 236 13.73 -15.60 -42.07
C ARG A 236 13.53 -15.82 -43.57
N LEU A 237 13.34 -17.06 -44.00
CA LEU A 237 13.06 -17.36 -45.40
C LEU A 237 11.72 -16.78 -45.83
N VAL A 238 10.69 -16.89 -44.98
CA VAL A 238 9.38 -16.27 -45.22
C VAL A 238 9.51 -14.76 -45.34
N GLU A 239 10.24 -14.09 -44.44
CA GLU A 239 10.46 -12.65 -44.51
C GLU A 239 11.19 -12.24 -45.80
N ILE A 240 12.21 -12.99 -46.23
CA ILE A 240 12.93 -12.71 -47.48
C ILE A 240 11.98 -12.74 -48.68
N VAL A 241 11.11 -13.75 -48.75
CA VAL A 241 10.13 -13.89 -49.84
C VAL A 241 9.15 -12.72 -49.82
N GLU A 242 8.56 -12.41 -48.67
CA GLU A 242 7.63 -11.29 -48.51
C GLU A 242 8.27 -9.95 -48.94
N ARG A 243 9.51 -9.69 -48.49
CA ARG A 243 10.26 -8.47 -48.85
C ARG A 243 10.53 -8.36 -50.35
N ILE A 244 10.76 -9.48 -51.03
CA ILE A 244 10.99 -9.54 -52.49
C ILE A 244 9.67 -9.30 -53.22
N ASP A 245 8.57 -9.92 -52.78
CA ASP A 245 7.23 -9.77 -53.37
C ASP A 245 6.69 -8.34 -53.24
N GLU A 246 7.09 -7.62 -52.19
CA GLU A 246 6.78 -6.19 -52.02
C GLU A 246 7.54 -5.27 -53.01
N GLN A 247 8.59 -5.74 -53.69
CA GLN A 247 9.36 -4.90 -54.61
C GLN A 247 8.63 -4.72 -55.95
N PRO A 248 8.79 -3.55 -56.61
CA PRO A 248 8.37 -3.40 -57.99
C PRO A 248 9.19 -4.34 -58.90
N SER A 249 8.72 -4.54 -60.14
CA SER A 249 9.44 -5.38 -61.12
C SER A 249 10.93 -5.00 -61.22
N PRO A 250 11.86 -5.93 -61.47
CA PRO A 250 13.31 -5.63 -61.47
C PRO A 250 13.71 -4.46 -62.37
N ALA A 251 13.08 -4.32 -63.54
CA ALA A 251 13.32 -3.20 -64.45
C ALA A 251 12.89 -1.85 -63.85
N GLU A 252 11.80 -1.83 -63.10
CA GLU A 252 11.32 -0.64 -62.40
C GLU A 252 12.15 -0.33 -61.16
N ALA A 253 12.53 -1.36 -60.38
CA ALA A 253 13.42 -1.21 -59.23
C ALA A 253 14.74 -0.53 -59.63
N VAL A 254 15.38 -0.98 -60.72
CA VAL A 254 16.62 -0.39 -61.25
C VAL A 254 16.43 1.07 -61.68
N ARG A 255 15.28 1.41 -62.28
CA ARG A 255 14.96 2.79 -62.68
C ARG A 255 14.75 3.72 -61.48
N ARG A 256 14.17 3.20 -60.38
CA ARG A 256 13.89 3.95 -59.16
C ARG A 256 15.13 4.24 -58.32
N ILE A 257 16.25 3.54 -58.53
CA ILE A 257 17.52 3.82 -57.83
C ILE A 257 18.16 5.11 -58.40
N PRO A 258 18.38 6.14 -57.56
CA PRO A 258 19.00 7.39 -58.01
C PRO A 258 20.40 7.16 -58.59
N PRO A 259 20.79 7.84 -59.68
CA PRO A 259 22.12 7.70 -60.28
C PRO A 259 23.28 7.88 -59.29
N ALA A 260 23.11 8.81 -58.33
CA ALA A 260 24.11 9.08 -57.29
C ALA A 260 24.34 7.88 -56.35
N SER A 261 23.36 7.00 -56.17
CA SER A 261 23.46 5.85 -55.26
C SER A 261 23.94 4.56 -55.95
N ARG A 262 24.06 4.56 -57.30
CA ARG A 262 24.40 3.35 -58.06
C ARG A 262 25.76 2.77 -57.72
N HIS A 263 26.71 3.61 -57.33
CA HIS A 263 28.06 3.16 -56.94
C HIS A 263 28.06 2.38 -55.61
N ALA A 264 27.02 2.53 -54.78
CA ALA A 264 26.90 1.85 -53.49
C ALA A 264 26.13 0.52 -53.60
N VAL A 265 25.57 0.21 -54.78
CA VAL A 265 24.85 -1.05 -55.01
C VAL A 265 25.88 -2.16 -55.29
N GLU A 266 26.08 -3.03 -54.32
CA GLU A 266 26.94 -4.19 -54.48
C GLU A 266 26.18 -5.37 -55.11
N ILE A 267 26.51 -5.70 -56.36
CA ILE A 267 25.83 -6.77 -57.10
C ILE A 267 26.32 -8.16 -56.66
N ALA A 268 27.57 -8.29 -56.21
CA ALA A 268 28.15 -9.59 -55.86
C ALA A 268 27.44 -10.28 -54.68
N PRO A 269 27.14 -9.62 -53.55
CA PRO A 269 26.30 -10.20 -52.49
C PRO A 269 24.91 -10.62 -52.97
N MET A 270 24.27 -9.80 -53.81
CA MET A 270 22.93 -10.12 -54.35
C MET A 270 22.95 -11.39 -55.19
N ARG A 271 23.97 -11.56 -56.06
CA ARG A 271 24.14 -12.79 -56.85
C ARG A 271 24.41 -14.02 -55.98
N ARG A 272 25.21 -13.88 -54.92
CA ARG A 272 25.45 -14.97 -53.96
C ARG A 272 24.16 -15.37 -53.23
N ALA A 273 23.36 -14.40 -52.80
CA ALA A 273 22.08 -14.66 -52.15
C ALA A 273 21.10 -15.39 -53.11
N ALA A 274 21.02 -14.93 -54.37
CA ALA A 274 20.18 -15.58 -55.38
C ALA A 274 20.63 -17.03 -55.67
N ALA A 275 21.95 -17.27 -55.76
CA ALA A 275 22.49 -18.62 -55.92
C ALA A 275 22.12 -19.51 -54.73
N TRP A 276 22.32 -19.02 -53.50
CA TRP A 276 21.98 -19.77 -52.29
C TRP A 276 20.49 -20.11 -52.21
N LEU A 277 19.58 -19.17 -52.56
CA LEU A 277 18.14 -19.44 -52.59
C LEU A 277 17.77 -20.48 -53.66
N THR A 278 18.46 -20.46 -54.80
CA THR A 278 18.26 -21.45 -55.88
C THR A 278 18.74 -22.83 -55.44
N ASP A 279 19.91 -22.90 -54.82
CA ASP A 279 20.46 -24.15 -54.29
C ASP A 279 19.57 -24.70 -53.18
N PHE A 280 19.13 -23.84 -52.25
CA PHE A 280 18.20 -24.20 -51.17
C PHE A 280 16.88 -24.75 -51.71
N THR A 281 16.22 -24.04 -52.63
CA THR A 281 14.92 -24.48 -53.19
C THR A 281 15.06 -25.80 -53.94
N THR A 282 16.14 -25.97 -54.70
CA THR A 282 16.45 -27.22 -55.41
C THR A 282 16.66 -28.38 -54.43
N LEU A 283 17.47 -28.19 -53.39
CA LEU A 283 17.73 -29.22 -52.38
C LEU A 283 16.45 -29.55 -51.59
N TYR A 284 15.69 -28.54 -51.19
CA TYR A 284 14.44 -28.71 -50.46
C TYR A 284 13.40 -29.49 -51.30
N GLU A 285 13.24 -29.15 -52.56
CA GLU A 285 12.37 -29.90 -53.47
C GLU A 285 12.83 -31.36 -53.60
N GLN A 286 14.12 -31.62 -53.75
CA GLN A 286 14.67 -32.98 -53.80
C GLN A 286 14.39 -33.76 -52.50
N GLU A 287 14.59 -33.15 -51.34
CA GLU A 287 14.37 -33.79 -50.04
C GLU A 287 12.87 -34.05 -49.78
N VAL A 288 11.99 -33.15 -50.20
CA VAL A 288 10.54 -33.27 -50.00
C VAL A 288 9.88 -34.19 -51.05
N HIS A 289 10.29 -34.17 -52.32
CA HIS A 289 9.78 -35.09 -53.35
C HIS A 289 10.20 -36.55 -53.11
N ASN A 290 11.35 -36.77 -52.48
CA ASN A 290 11.83 -38.10 -52.07
C ASN A 290 11.18 -38.59 -50.77
N GLY A 291 10.11 -37.94 -50.30
CA GLY A 291 9.56 -38.08 -48.96
C GLY A 291 9.39 -39.52 -48.47
N THR A 292 9.69 -39.73 -47.19
CA THR A 292 9.15 -40.83 -46.37
C THR A 292 9.57 -42.27 -46.73
N TYR A 293 10.82 -42.52 -47.13
CA TYR A 293 11.45 -43.86 -47.08
C TYR A 293 12.92 -43.86 -46.62
N ALA A 294 13.39 -42.80 -45.96
CA ALA A 294 14.81 -42.64 -45.61
C ALA A 294 15.08 -42.61 -44.09
N THR A 295 14.27 -43.27 -43.27
CA THR A 295 14.62 -43.63 -41.88
C THR A 295 13.81 -44.87 -41.43
N GLU A 296 14.30 -46.06 -41.79
CA GLU A 296 14.31 -47.26 -40.91
C GLU A 296 15.77 -47.59 -40.58
#